data_AF-A0A6B2XSU0-F1
#
_entry.id   AF-A0A6B2XSU0-F1
#
_cell.length_a   1.000
_cell.length_b   1.000
_cell.length_c   1.000
_cell.angle_alpha   90.00
_cell.angle_beta   90.00
_cell.angle_gamma   90.00
#
_symmetry.space_group_name_H-M   'P 1'
#
loop_
_entity.id
_entity.type
_entity.pdbx_description
1 polymer ?
#
loop_
_entity_poly.entity_id
_entity_poly.type
_entity_poly.pdbx_seq_one_letter_code
_entity_poly.pdbx_strand_id
1 'polypeptide(L)'
;MIRAVLLDVGETITRDDRYWAAWADWLNVPHHTLSALVGSVVARGDDNSEALRLIRPGIDIPTEYAAREAAGFGEQLDDSDLYSDVRPALAALQSARIRVVIAGNQTARAGALLRGLNLPADLVTTSDELGVAKPQAEFFHRALAAADVDPATALYVGDHPANDIRPAQAAGMRAAHLRRGPWGHLWAGTPEAAAADYRIDSLHDLLSIVSS
;
A
#
# COMPACT_ATOMS: atom_id res chain seq x y z
N MET A 1 23.60 6.17 2.35
CA MET A 1 22.64 7.29 2.38
C MET A 1 21.54 7.04 1.38
N ILE A 2 20.29 7.03 1.85
CA ILE A 2 19.09 6.89 1.01
C ILE A 2 18.85 8.18 0.24
N ARG A 3 18.42 8.08 -1.02
CA ARG A 3 18.15 9.20 -1.92
C ARG A 3 16.70 9.27 -2.38
N ALA A 4 15.99 8.14 -2.36
CA ALA A 4 14.57 8.08 -2.63
C ALA A 4 13.85 7.15 -1.66
N VAL A 5 12.63 7.52 -1.29
CA VAL A 5 11.68 6.70 -0.56
C VAL A 5 10.49 6.43 -1.46
N LEU A 6 10.21 5.15 -1.69
CA LEU A 6 9.07 4.65 -2.43
C LEU A 6 8.07 4.07 -1.42
N LEU A 7 6.84 4.53 -1.41
CA LEU A 7 5.81 4.11 -0.46
C LEU A 7 4.72 3.31 -1.17
N ASP A 8 4.34 2.18 -0.59
CA ASP A 8 3.05 1.55 -0.92
C ASP A 8 1.86 2.45 -0.53
N VAL A 9 0.67 2.07 -0.99
CA VAL A 9 -0.57 2.82 -0.79
C VAL A 9 -1.39 2.26 0.38
N GLY A 10 -2.01 1.09 0.20
CA GLY A 10 -2.94 0.47 1.15
C GLY A 10 -2.25 0.15 2.47
N GLU A 11 -2.88 0.53 3.58
CA GLU A 11 -2.37 0.41 4.96
C GLU A 11 -0.95 0.99 5.20
N THR A 12 -0.39 1.71 4.23
CA THR A 12 0.89 2.41 4.31
C THR A 12 0.65 3.92 4.38
N ILE A 13 -0.01 4.50 3.37
CA ILE A 13 -0.46 5.90 3.39
C ILE A 13 -1.97 6.03 3.59
N THR A 14 -2.77 5.07 3.11
CA THR A 14 -4.23 5.07 3.24
C THR A 14 -4.69 4.00 4.22
N ARG A 15 -5.80 4.24 4.91
CA ARG A 15 -6.54 3.23 5.66
C ARG A 15 -7.54 2.57 4.72
N ASP A 16 -7.65 1.26 4.77
CA ASP A 16 -8.61 0.49 3.99
C ASP A 16 -9.95 0.31 4.73
N ASP A 17 -10.08 0.88 5.93
CA ASP A 17 -11.26 0.77 6.79
C ASP A 17 -12.54 1.23 6.09
N ARG A 18 -12.51 2.38 5.41
CA ARG A 18 -13.66 2.87 4.62
C ARG A 18 -13.94 1.98 3.40
N TYR A 19 -12.91 1.49 2.73
CA TYR A 19 -13.05 0.60 1.58
C TYR A 19 -13.78 -0.70 1.96
N TRP A 20 -13.35 -1.34 3.04
CA TRP A 20 -13.99 -2.55 3.54
C TRP A 20 -15.36 -2.26 4.15
N ALA A 21 -15.55 -1.15 4.89
CA ALA A 21 -16.87 -0.74 5.38
C ALA A 21 -17.89 -0.61 4.23
N ALA A 22 -17.50 0.00 3.11
CA ALA A 22 -18.36 0.11 1.93
C ALA A 22 -18.71 -1.25 1.30
N TRP A 23 -17.80 -2.23 1.33
CA TRP A 23 -18.11 -3.62 0.95
C TRP A 23 -19.10 -4.28 1.91
N ALA A 24 -18.94 -4.05 3.22
CA ALA A 24 -19.84 -4.58 4.22
C ALA A 24 -21.26 -4.03 4.06
N ASP A 25 -21.39 -2.72 3.87
CA ASP A 25 -22.67 -2.05 3.61
C ASP A 25 -23.32 -2.58 2.33
N TRP A 26 -22.55 -2.72 1.24
CA TRP A 26 -23.03 -3.24 -0.04
C TRP A 26 -23.54 -4.69 0.04
N LEU A 27 -22.84 -5.54 0.80
CA LEU A 27 -23.24 -6.93 1.02
C LEU A 27 -24.26 -7.10 2.15
N ASN A 28 -24.65 -6.01 2.81
CA ASN A 28 -25.55 -5.98 3.96
C ASN A 28 -25.10 -6.91 5.10
N VAL A 29 -23.83 -6.77 5.50
CA VAL A 29 -23.25 -7.47 6.66
C VAL A 29 -22.59 -6.48 7.62
N PRO A 30 -22.45 -6.82 8.92
CA PRO A 30 -21.75 -5.94 9.85
C PRO A 30 -20.29 -5.69 9.44
N HIS A 31 -19.80 -4.45 9.63
CA HIS A 31 -18.41 -4.09 9.29
C HIS A 31 -17.39 -5.00 9.95
N HIS A 32 -17.58 -5.30 11.25
CA HIS A 32 -16.71 -6.21 11.99
C HIS A 32 -16.66 -7.62 11.37
N THR A 33 -17.80 -8.13 10.86
CA THR A 33 -17.86 -9.44 10.22
C THR A 33 -16.97 -9.47 8.98
N LEU A 34 -17.09 -8.46 8.11
CA LEU A 34 -16.25 -8.41 6.92
C LEU A 34 -14.77 -8.22 7.30
N SER A 35 -14.42 -7.25 8.15
CA SER A 35 -13.02 -7.04 8.56
C SER A 35 -12.38 -8.31 9.16
N ALA A 36 -13.12 -9.07 9.97
CA ALA A 36 -12.63 -10.32 10.54
C ALA A 36 -12.38 -11.39 9.46
N LEU A 37 -13.25 -11.49 8.46
CA LEU A 37 -13.09 -12.42 7.35
C LEU A 37 -11.92 -12.03 6.43
N VAL A 38 -11.72 -10.73 6.17
CA VAL A 38 -10.53 -10.23 5.45
C VAL A 38 -9.26 -10.64 6.19
N GLY A 39 -9.19 -10.41 7.49
CA GLY A 39 -8.06 -10.87 8.31
C GLY A 39 -7.87 -12.39 8.25
N SER A 40 -8.95 -13.17 8.26
CA SER A 40 -8.90 -14.64 8.19
C SER A 40 -8.34 -15.17 6.86
N VAL A 41 -8.69 -14.58 5.72
CA VAL A 41 -8.19 -15.02 4.40
C VAL A 41 -6.73 -14.60 4.22
N VAL A 42 -6.38 -13.36 4.58
CA VAL A 42 -5.00 -12.87 4.47
C VAL A 42 -4.05 -13.69 5.34
N ALA A 43 -4.44 -14.06 6.55
CA ALA A 43 -3.64 -14.90 7.43
C ALA A 43 -3.37 -16.31 6.87
N ARG A 44 -4.17 -16.77 5.90
CA ARG A 44 -3.96 -18.03 5.17
C ARG A 44 -3.11 -17.86 3.91
N GLY A 45 -2.74 -16.63 3.57
CA GLY A 45 -2.06 -16.28 2.32
C GLY A 45 -2.99 -16.15 1.12
N ASP A 46 -4.30 -16.12 1.35
CA ASP A 46 -5.30 -15.88 0.31
C ASP A 46 -5.41 -14.38 0.00
N ASP A 47 -5.90 -14.04 -1.19
CA ASP A 47 -6.22 -12.65 -1.55
C ASP A 47 -7.32 -12.08 -0.63
N ASN A 48 -7.21 -10.81 -0.27
CA ASN A 48 -8.12 -10.17 0.68
C ASN A 48 -9.60 -10.18 0.19
N SER A 49 -9.81 -10.19 -1.13
CA SER A 49 -11.13 -10.22 -1.75
C SER A 49 -11.84 -11.57 -1.59
N GLU A 50 -11.12 -12.65 -1.24
CA GLU A 50 -11.73 -13.95 -0.93
C GLU A 50 -12.70 -13.88 0.25
N ALA A 51 -12.56 -12.89 1.14
CA ALA A 51 -13.51 -12.65 2.21
C ALA A 51 -14.94 -12.40 1.69
N LEU A 52 -15.07 -11.78 0.50
CA LEU A 52 -16.36 -11.55 -0.14
C LEU A 52 -17.01 -12.88 -0.57
N ARG A 53 -16.22 -13.87 -1.00
CA ARG A 53 -16.72 -15.21 -1.35
C ARG A 53 -17.13 -16.02 -0.12
N LEU A 54 -16.53 -15.77 1.04
CA LEU A 54 -16.99 -16.35 2.31
C LEU A 54 -18.36 -15.80 2.73
N ILE A 55 -18.62 -14.52 2.47
CA ILE A 55 -19.92 -13.88 2.75
C ILE A 55 -20.99 -14.31 1.74
N ARG A 56 -20.66 -14.28 0.44
CA ARG A 56 -21.57 -14.64 -0.64
C ARG A 56 -20.88 -15.67 -1.56
N PRO A 57 -21.07 -16.97 -1.31
CA PRO A 57 -20.48 -18.01 -2.15
C PRO A 57 -20.89 -17.86 -3.62
N GLY A 58 -19.91 -17.97 -4.53
CA GLY A 58 -20.13 -17.84 -5.97
C GLY A 58 -20.25 -16.41 -6.49
N ILE A 59 -20.03 -15.39 -5.65
CA ILE A 59 -19.97 -14.00 -6.11
C ILE A 59 -18.87 -13.82 -7.16
N ASP A 60 -19.23 -13.18 -8.27
CA ASP A 60 -18.26 -12.72 -9.26
C ASP A 60 -17.80 -11.31 -8.89
N ILE A 61 -16.64 -11.23 -8.22
CA ILE A 61 -16.12 -9.98 -7.64
C ILE A 61 -15.95 -8.86 -8.69
N PRO A 62 -15.41 -9.11 -9.90
CA PRO A 62 -15.33 -8.07 -10.93
C PRO A 62 -16.71 -7.52 -11.34
N THR A 63 -17.70 -8.40 -11.56
CA THR A 63 -19.07 -7.94 -11.88
C THR A 63 -19.68 -7.16 -10.73
N GLU A 64 -19.49 -7.61 -9.49
CA GLU A 64 -20.03 -6.90 -8.32
C GLU A 64 -19.36 -5.54 -8.11
N TYR A 65 -18.05 -5.46 -8.34
CA TYR A 65 -17.31 -4.20 -8.31
C TYR A 65 -17.84 -3.21 -9.36
N ALA A 66 -18.09 -3.66 -10.59
CA ALA A 66 -18.69 -2.84 -11.63
C ALA A 66 -20.12 -2.38 -11.26
N ALA A 67 -20.92 -3.25 -10.63
CA ALA A 67 -22.26 -2.92 -10.16
C ALA A 67 -22.22 -1.85 -9.05
N ARG A 68 -21.28 -1.96 -8.11
CA ARG A 68 -21.02 -0.94 -7.09
C ARG A 68 -20.63 0.39 -7.70
N GLU A 69 -19.71 0.38 -8.67
CA GLU A 69 -19.26 1.58 -9.35
C GLU A 69 -20.41 2.28 -10.07
N ALA A 70 -21.22 1.52 -10.82
CA ALA A 70 -22.42 2.05 -11.49
C ALA A 70 -23.45 2.63 -10.52
N ALA A 71 -23.52 2.10 -9.29
CA ALA A 71 -24.37 2.59 -8.21
C ALA A 71 -23.77 3.77 -7.41
N GLY A 72 -22.57 4.26 -7.77
CA GLY A 72 -21.91 5.38 -7.09
C GLY A 72 -21.04 4.98 -5.88
N PHE A 73 -20.86 3.68 -5.64
CA PHE A 73 -20.03 3.10 -4.57
C PHE A 73 -18.67 2.58 -5.08
N GLY A 74 -18.18 3.16 -6.18
CA GLY A 74 -16.85 2.89 -6.73
C GLY A 74 -15.72 3.45 -5.85
N GLU A 75 -14.51 3.49 -6.38
CA GLU A 75 -13.36 4.03 -5.63
C GLU A 75 -13.57 5.50 -5.24
N GLN A 76 -13.35 5.73 -3.95
CA GLN A 76 -13.39 7.02 -3.28
C GLN A 76 -12.14 7.13 -2.43
N LEU A 77 -11.48 8.28 -2.49
CA LEU A 77 -10.32 8.59 -1.67
C LEU A 77 -10.28 10.10 -1.43
N ASP A 78 -10.15 10.48 -0.17
CA ASP A 78 -9.96 11.85 0.30
C ASP A 78 -8.96 11.89 1.47
N ASP A 79 -8.71 13.09 2.00
CA ASP A 79 -7.78 13.28 3.11
C ASP A 79 -8.12 12.50 4.38
N SER A 80 -9.40 12.17 4.60
CA SER A 80 -9.82 11.42 5.78
C SER A 80 -9.36 9.96 5.74
N ASP A 81 -9.02 9.42 4.57
CA ASP A 81 -8.50 8.06 4.45
C ASP A 81 -7.00 7.98 4.78
N LEU A 82 -6.29 9.10 4.79
CA LEU A 82 -4.85 9.10 5.07
C LEU A 82 -4.58 8.84 6.56
N TYR A 83 -3.46 8.20 6.84
CA TYR A 83 -2.89 8.24 8.18
C TYR A 83 -2.40 9.66 8.50
N SER A 84 -2.55 10.07 9.75
CA SER A 84 -2.26 11.45 10.20
C SER A 84 -0.81 11.86 10.04
N ASP A 85 0.13 10.91 9.97
CA ASP A 85 1.55 11.16 9.82
C ASP A 85 2.03 11.26 8.36
N VAL A 86 1.18 10.94 7.38
CA VAL A 86 1.57 10.90 5.97
C VAL A 86 2.05 12.27 5.50
N ARG A 87 1.19 13.29 5.56
CA ARG A 87 1.55 14.62 5.04
C ARG A 87 2.78 15.22 5.76
N PRO A 88 2.87 15.22 7.10
CA PRO A 88 4.05 15.71 7.80
C PRO A 88 5.33 14.96 7.43
N ALA A 89 5.29 13.62 7.37
CA ALA A 89 6.47 12.81 7.05
C ALA A 89 6.95 13.04 5.62
N LEU A 90 6.05 13.03 4.64
CA LEU A 90 6.40 13.27 3.24
C LEU A 90 6.99 14.67 3.02
N ALA A 91 6.40 15.71 3.64
CA ALA A 91 6.93 17.07 3.57
C ALA A 91 8.33 17.19 4.20
N ALA A 92 8.58 16.48 5.29
CA ALA A 92 9.88 16.44 5.93
C ALA A 92 10.93 15.72 5.07
N LEU A 93 10.56 14.63 4.38
CA LEU A 93 11.42 13.95 3.41
C LEU A 93 11.80 14.87 2.24
N GLN A 94 10.84 15.58 1.66
CA GLN A 94 11.11 16.56 0.61
C GLN A 94 12.03 17.70 1.11
N SER A 95 11.82 18.18 2.34
CA SER A 95 12.68 19.19 2.97
C SER A 95 14.12 18.69 3.15
N ALA A 96 14.29 17.39 3.41
CA ALA A 96 15.57 16.70 3.45
C ALA A 96 16.14 16.37 2.04
N ARG A 97 15.49 16.82 0.97
CA ARG A 97 15.85 16.57 -0.44
C ARG A 97 15.87 15.08 -0.81
N ILE A 98 15.02 14.29 -0.15
CA ILE A 98 14.75 12.90 -0.51
C ILE A 98 13.63 12.89 -1.54
N ARG A 99 13.83 12.16 -2.64
CA ARG A 99 12.77 11.96 -3.63
C ARG A 99 11.69 11.06 -3.05
N VAL A 100 10.44 11.46 -3.15
CA VAL A 100 9.28 10.72 -2.63
C VAL A 100 8.46 10.21 -3.81
N VAL A 101 8.26 8.89 -3.88
CA VAL A 101 7.41 8.25 -4.88
C VAL A 101 6.35 7.43 -4.16
N ILE A 102 5.10 7.53 -4.60
CA ILE A 102 4.02 6.65 -4.14
C ILE A 102 3.75 5.66 -5.28
N ALA A 103 3.89 4.36 -4.98
CA ALA A 103 3.73 3.29 -5.95
C ALA A 103 3.23 2.00 -5.30
N GLY A 104 2.05 1.53 -5.74
CA GLY A 104 1.46 0.28 -5.24
C GLY A 104 0.51 -0.42 -6.22
N ASN A 105 -0.13 -1.48 -5.75
CA ASN A 105 -1.12 -2.26 -6.50
C ASN A 105 -2.49 -1.58 -6.50
N GLN A 106 -2.69 -0.61 -7.38
CA GLN A 106 -3.93 0.17 -7.49
C GLN A 106 -4.36 0.33 -8.95
N THR A 107 -5.64 0.63 -9.15
CA THR A 107 -6.21 0.98 -10.46
C THR A 107 -5.71 2.35 -10.93
N ALA A 108 -5.90 2.67 -12.21
CA ALA A 108 -5.66 4.01 -12.72
C ALA A 108 -6.57 5.08 -12.06
N ARG A 109 -7.79 4.70 -11.65
CA ARG A 109 -8.73 5.61 -10.99
C ARG A 109 -8.27 5.96 -9.57
N ALA A 110 -7.85 4.98 -8.78
CA ALA A 110 -7.20 5.23 -7.49
C ALA A 110 -5.94 6.11 -7.63
N GLY A 111 -5.13 5.89 -8.68
CA GLY A 111 -3.99 6.76 -9.01
C GLY A 111 -4.40 8.22 -9.26
N ALA A 112 -5.48 8.44 -10.02
CA ALA A 112 -6.01 9.78 -10.25
C ALA A 112 -6.51 10.45 -8.96
N LEU A 113 -7.18 9.69 -8.08
CA LEU A 113 -7.64 10.20 -6.78
C LEU A 113 -6.47 10.57 -5.86
N LEU A 114 -5.45 9.70 -5.75
CA LEU A 114 -4.22 9.97 -4.99
C LEU A 114 -3.52 11.25 -5.47
N ARG A 115 -3.40 11.43 -6.79
CA ARG A 115 -2.86 12.67 -7.38
C ARG A 115 -3.73 13.88 -7.01
N GLY A 116 -5.05 13.72 -6.98
CA GLY A 116 -6.00 14.75 -6.54
C GLY A 116 -5.82 15.23 -5.10
N LEU A 117 -5.21 14.41 -4.21
CA LEU A 117 -4.90 14.80 -2.84
C LEU A 117 -3.74 15.79 -2.72
N ASN A 118 -2.94 15.98 -3.78
CA ASN A 118 -1.74 16.84 -3.77
C ASN A 118 -0.83 16.53 -2.56
N LEU A 119 -0.48 15.26 -2.41
CA LEU A 119 0.47 14.83 -1.38
C LEU A 119 1.88 15.41 -1.68
N PRO A 120 2.73 15.63 -0.66
CA PRO A 120 4.13 16.02 -0.84
C PRO A 120 4.98 14.90 -1.46
N ALA A 121 4.68 14.50 -2.68
CA ALA A 121 5.34 13.45 -3.44
C ALA A 121 5.77 13.96 -4.81
N ASP A 122 6.94 13.52 -5.28
CA ASP A 122 7.46 13.87 -6.60
C ASP A 122 6.75 13.09 -7.71
N LEU A 123 6.25 11.90 -7.39
CA LEU A 123 5.52 11.04 -8.31
C LEU A 123 4.49 10.17 -7.59
N VAL A 124 3.35 9.97 -8.23
CA VAL A 124 2.37 8.93 -7.90
C VAL A 124 2.16 8.08 -9.16
N THR A 125 2.35 6.77 -9.05
CA THR A 125 2.10 5.81 -10.13
C THR A 125 1.43 4.56 -9.57
N THR A 126 0.62 3.87 -10.36
CA THR A 126 -0.02 2.62 -9.92
C THR A 126 0.39 1.43 -10.78
N SER A 127 0.20 0.22 -10.27
CA SER A 127 0.43 -1.01 -11.02
C SER A 127 -0.32 -1.06 -12.35
N ASP A 128 -1.52 -0.51 -12.39
CA ASP A 128 -2.36 -0.48 -13.59
C ASP A 128 -1.80 0.46 -14.65
N GLU A 129 -1.35 1.66 -14.24
CA GLU A 129 -0.63 2.61 -15.12
C GLU A 129 0.71 2.04 -15.60
N LEU A 130 1.38 1.25 -14.76
CA LEU A 130 2.63 0.56 -15.10
C LEU A 130 2.40 -0.72 -15.91
N GLY A 131 1.19 -1.27 -15.99
CA GLY A 131 0.89 -2.55 -16.62
C GLY A 131 1.53 -3.78 -15.95
N VAL A 132 1.96 -3.64 -14.68
CA VAL A 132 2.63 -4.68 -13.89
C VAL A 132 2.32 -4.47 -12.42
N ALA A 133 2.15 -5.54 -11.65
CA ALA A 133 1.80 -5.48 -10.23
C ALA A 133 2.83 -6.20 -9.35
N LYS A 134 2.96 -5.76 -8.09
CA LYS A 134 3.65 -6.51 -7.05
C LYS A 134 3.00 -7.89 -6.88
N PRO A 135 3.78 -8.96 -6.60
CA PRO A 135 5.20 -8.96 -6.26
C PRO A 135 6.15 -9.12 -7.47
N GLN A 136 5.72 -8.85 -8.71
CA GLN A 136 6.57 -9.03 -9.89
C GLN A 136 7.77 -8.08 -9.84
N ALA A 137 8.98 -8.60 -10.08
CA ALA A 137 10.22 -7.81 -10.05
C ALA A 137 10.19 -6.59 -10.98
N GLU A 138 9.53 -6.74 -12.13
CA GLU A 138 9.35 -5.67 -13.12
C GLU A 138 8.60 -4.45 -12.56
N PHE A 139 7.69 -4.61 -11.58
CA PHE A 139 7.08 -3.48 -10.89
C PHE A 139 8.13 -2.61 -10.19
N PHE A 140 9.03 -3.24 -9.44
CA PHE A 140 10.07 -2.54 -8.69
C PHE A 140 11.09 -1.89 -9.61
N HIS A 141 11.46 -2.55 -10.72
CA HIS A 141 12.32 -1.96 -11.74
C HIS A 141 11.69 -0.72 -12.38
N ARG A 142 10.40 -0.75 -12.69
CA ARG A 142 9.68 0.43 -13.23
C ARG A 142 9.56 1.55 -12.21
N ALA A 143 9.26 1.22 -10.95
CA ALA A 143 9.18 2.20 -9.88
C ALA A 143 10.55 2.87 -9.62
N LEU A 144 11.64 2.09 -9.66
CA LEU A 144 13.02 2.60 -9.59
C LEU A 144 13.39 3.49 -10.78
N ALA A 145 13.04 3.07 -12.00
CA ALA A 145 13.26 3.89 -13.20
C ALA A 145 12.53 5.24 -13.11
N ALA A 146 11.32 5.25 -12.57
CA ALA A 146 10.55 6.48 -12.35
C ALA A 146 11.11 7.35 -11.20
N ALA A 147 11.76 6.73 -10.21
CA ALA A 147 12.49 7.42 -9.16
C ALA A 147 13.85 7.99 -9.64
N ASP A 148 14.41 7.47 -10.73
CA ASP A 148 15.70 7.89 -11.30
C ASP A 148 16.85 7.90 -10.27
N VAL A 149 16.97 6.79 -9.53
CA VAL A 149 18.02 6.57 -8.53
C VAL A 149 18.62 5.18 -8.60
N ASP A 150 19.83 5.03 -8.05
CA ASP A 150 20.45 3.71 -7.86
C ASP A 150 19.59 2.88 -6.88
N PRO A 151 19.26 1.61 -7.20
CA PRO A 151 18.50 0.72 -6.32
C PRO A 151 19.04 0.67 -4.89
N ALA A 152 20.37 0.62 -4.70
CA ALA A 152 20.99 0.54 -3.39
C ALA A 152 20.79 1.81 -2.53
N THR A 153 20.36 2.91 -3.14
CA THR A 153 20.01 4.17 -2.48
C THR A 153 18.50 4.41 -2.38
N ALA A 154 17.68 3.47 -2.85
CA ALA A 154 16.23 3.53 -2.75
C ALA A 154 15.73 2.70 -1.55
N LEU A 155 14.74 3.24 -0.83
CA LEU A 155 14.03 2.56 0.24
C LEU A 155 12.59 2.32 -0.18
N TYR A 156 12.15 1.07 -0.27
CA TYR A 156 10.73 0.73 -0.40
C TYR A 156 10.10 0.57 0.98
N VAL A 157 8.93 1.16 1.20
CA VAL A 157 8.20 1.14 2.47
C VAL A 157 6.82 0.53 2.24
N GLY A 158 6.50 -0.53 2.97
CA GLY A 158 5.21 -1.20 2.89
C GLY A 158 4.98 -2.10 4.11
N ASP A 159 3.79 -2.70 4.19
CA ASP A 159 3.32 -3.46 5.34
C ASP A 159 3.18 -4.96 5.06
N HIS A 160 3.38 -5.40 3.80
CA HIS A 160 3.21 -6.79 3.39
C HIS A 160 4.54 -7.42 2.96
N PRO A 161 5.16 -8.32 3.75
CA PRO A 161 6.50 -8.85 3.44
C PRO A 161 6.66 -9.54 2.09
N ALA A 162 5.65 -10.30 1.66
CA ALA A 162 5.71 -10.98 0.36
C ALA A 162 5.50 -10.05 -0.84
N ASN A 163 4.80 -8.92 -0.66
CA ASN A 163 4.47 -7.99 -1.74
C ASN A 163 5.43 -6.81 -1.80
N ASP A 164 5.97 -6.38 -0.65
CA ASP A 164 6.72 -5.12 -0.54
C ASP A 164 8.18 -5.35 -0.17
N ILE A 165 8.45 -6.22 0.81
CA ILE A 165 9.79 -6.32 1.41
C ILE A 165 10.71 -7.20 0.58
N ARG A 166 10.37 -8.49 0.47
CA ARG A 166 11.17 -9.48 -0.27
C ARG A 166 11.41 -9.06 -1.74
N PRO A 167 10.38 -8.65 -2.52
CA PRO A 167 10.61 -8.30 -3.91
C PRO A 167 11.35 -6.97 -4.10
N ALA A 168 11.20 -5.99 -3.20
CA ALA A 168 12.02 -4.77 -3.23
C ALA A 168 13.51 -5.09 -3.00
N GLN A 169 13.82 -5.92 -1.99
CA GLN A 169 15.19 -6.36 -1.71
C GLN A 169 15.77 -7.16 -2.89
N ALA A 170 14.97 -8.03 -3.51
CA ALA A 170 15.37 -8.76 -4.71
C ALA A 170 15.66 -7.84 -5.91
N ALA A 171 15.02 -6.67 -5.99
CA ALA A 171 15.30 -5.64 -6.98
C ALA A 171 16.52 -4.75 -6.63
N GLY A 172 17.22 -5.04 -5.51
CA GLY A 172 18.41 -4.32 -5.06
C GLY A 172 18.11 -3.10 -4.17
N MET A 173 16.85 -2.91 -3.76
CA MET A 173 16.44 -1.83 -2.87
C MET A 173 16.69 -2.18 -1.40
N ARG A 174 16.75 -1.15 -0.55
CA ARG A 174 16.48 -1.33 0.89
C ARG A 174 14.98 -1.43 1.10
N ALA A 175 14.55 -2.16 2.13
CA ALA A 175 13.15 -2.26 2.50
C ALA A 175 12.90 -1.91 3.97
N ALA A 176 11.84 -1.14 4.22
CA ALA A 176 11.31 -0.88 5.57
C ALA A 176 9.93 -1.54 5.71
N HIS A 177 9.82 -2.45 6.67
CA HIS A 177 8.52 -3.00 7.06
C HIS A 177 7.85 -2.06 8.05
N LEU A 178 6.70 -1.52 7.65
CA LEU A 178 5.88 -0.62 8.46
C LEU A 178 4.85 -1.43 9.24
N ARG A 179 4.93 -1.39 10.57
CA ARG A 179 3.94 -2.01 11.46
C ARG A 179 2.74 -1.08 11.62
N ARG A 180 1.87 -1.09 10.60
CA ARG A 180 0.66 -0.28 10.49
C ARG A 180 -0.48 -1.11 9.94
N GLY A 181 -1.70 -0.73 10.29
CA GLY A 181 -2.88 -1.42 9.77
C GLY A 181 -2.97 -2.88 10.24
N PRO A 182 -3.99 -3.62 9.79
CA PRO A 182 -4.10 -5.04 10.09
C PRO A 182 -2.93 -5.85 9.50
N TRP A 183 -2.41 -5.54 8.32
CA TRP A 183 -1.40 -6.39 7.65
C TRP A 183 -0.01 -6.21 8.26
N GLY A 184 0.44 -4.97 8.47
CA GLY A 184 1.71 -4.71 9.14
C GLY A 184 1.75 -5.28 10.56
N HIS A 185 0.63 -5.31 11.28
CA HIS A 185 0.55 -5.99 12.58
C HIS A 185 0.53 -7.52 12.46
N LEU A 186 -0.24 -8.07 11.52
CA LEU A 186 -0.32 -9.51 11.27
C LEU A 186 1.05 -10.11 10.95
N TRP A 187 1.83 -9.43 10.10
CA TRP A 187 3.08 -9.95 9.59
C TRP A 187 4.31 -9.62 10.45
N ALA A 188 4.22 -8.67 11.40
CA ALA A 188 5.35 -8.17 12.17
C ALA A 188 6.21 -9.24 12.88
N GLY A 189 5.61 -10.38 13.26
CA GLY A 189 6.29 -11.48 13.94
C GLY A 189 6.93 -12.52 13.00
N THR A 190 6.78 -12.37 11.68
CA THR A 190 7.26 -13.35 10.71
C THR A 190 8.75 -13.21 10.40
N PRO A 191 9.44 -14.30 10.02
CA PRO A 191 10.81 -14.24 9.50
C PRO A 191 10.95 -13.29 8.29
N GLU A 192 9.92 -13.20 7.46
CA GLU A 192 9.87 -12.34 6.28
C GLU A 192 9.88 -10.85 6.64
N ALA A 193 9.00 -10.43 7.55
CA ALA A 193 9.05 -9.06 8.09
C ALA A 193 10.38 -8.82 8.82
N ALA A 194 10.92 -9.87 9.45
CA ALA A 194 12.17 -9.77 10.18
C ALA A 194 13.40 -9.51 9.31
N ALA A 195 13.33 -9.89 8.03
CA ALA A 195 14.38 -9.73 7.03
C ALA A 195 14.43 -8.33 6.39
N ALA A 196 13.46 -7.45 6.67
CA ALA A 196 13.51 -6.05 6.24
C ALA A 196 14.76 -5.35 6.81
N ASP A 197 15.35 -4.43 6.04
CA ASP A 197 16.49 -3.63 6.49
C ASP A 197 16.12 -2.73 7.68
N TYR A 198 14.87 -2.27 7.71
CA TYR A 198 14.31 -1.45 8.77
C TYR A 198 12.93 -1.95 9.19
N ARG A 199 12.60 -1.75 10.46
CA ARG A 199 11.23 -1.89 10.99
C ARG A 199 10.83 -0.58 11.61
N ILE A 200 9.69 -0.05 11.18
CA ILE A 200 9.21 1.26 11.59
C ILE A 200 7.76 1.15 12.05
N ASP A 201 7.34 2.05 12.92
CA ASP A 201 5.97 2.15 13.43
C ASP A 201 5.24 3.37 12.87
N SER A 202 6.00 4.35 12.37
CA SER A 202 5.50 5.57 11.76
C SER A 202 6.36 6.00 10.58
N LEU A 203 5.76 6.72 9.63
CA LEU A 203 6.51 7.36 8.55
C LEU A 203 7.47 8.44 9.07
N HIS A 204 7.28 8.95 10.29
CA HIS A 204 8.24 9.84 10.93
C HIS A 204 9.61 9.17 11.17
N ASP A 205 9.64 7.85 11.37
CA ASP A 205 10.88 7.10 11.62
C ASP A 205 11.82 7.17 10.41
N LEU A 206 11.28 7.40 9.20
CA LEU A 206 12.03 7.52 7.96
C LEU A 206 13.07 8.65 8.01
N LEU A 207 12.81 9.73 8.75
CA LEU A 207 13.76 10.85 8.86
C LEU A 207 15.08 10.42 9.51
N SER A 208 15.02 9.55 10.51
CA SER A 208 16.22 9.01 11.14
C SER A 208 17.01 8.10 10.20
N ILE A 209 16.30 7.36 9.34
CA ILE A 209 16.88 6.41 8.38
C ILE A 209 17.60 7.15 7.24
N VAL A 210 16.96 8.16 6.65
CA VAL A 210 17.53 8.89 5.50
C VAL A 210 18.66 9.84 5.91
N SER A 211 18.73 10.22 7.19
CA SER A 211 19.78 11.09 7.74
C SER A 211 21.05 10.34 8.17
N SER A 212 21.05 9.00 8.10
CA SER A 212 22.16 8.11 8.46
C SER A 212 23.02 7.73 7.25
#